data_AF-A0A0Q8N2Z7-F1
#
_entry.id   AF-A0A0Q8N2Z7-F1
#
_cell.length_a   1.000
_cell.length_b   1.000
_cell.length_c   1.000
_cell.angle_alpha   90.00
_cell.angle_beta   90.00
_cell.angle_gamma   90.00
#
_symmetry.space_group_name_H-M   'P 1'
#
loop_
_entity.id
_entity.type
_entity.pdbx_description
1 polymer ?
#
loop_
_entity_poly.entity_id
_entity_poly.type
_entity_poly.pdbx_seq_one_letter_code
_entity_poly.pdbx_strand_id
1 'polypeptide(L)'
;MSDILIGGVPFLALSHRDGRFVRTPGLFAFARREASGVHQVLHLEMTEAIDRDAGPAHHRWAWALGEGMNTLLVHGFGQPAPLPEDAPLDWETVTWHRDAKVTFLGEDRAAETDLLPLVAGGRREI
;
A
#
# COMPACT_ATOMS: atom_id res chain seq x y z
N MET A 1 -17.95 8.23 -13.49
CA MET A 1 -16.81 8.23 -12.56
C MET A 1 -15.83 7.25 -13.19
N SER A 2 -14.64 7.67 -13.59
CA SER A 2 -13.67 6.76 -14.21
C SER A 2 -13.16 5.78 -13.17
N ASP A 3 -13.18 4.49 -13.48
CA ASP A 3 -12.70 3.44 -12.58
C ASP A 3 -11.20 3.63 -12.32
N ILE A 4 -10.78 3.49 -11.06
CA ILE A 4 -9.37 3.56 -10.67
C ILE A 4 -8.89 2.13 -10.51
N LEU A 5 -8.06 1.67 -11.43
CA LEU A 5 -7.54 0.31 -11.48
C LEU A 5 -6.03 0.32 -11.23
N ILE A 6 -5.58 -0.58 -10.36
CA ILE A 6 -4.16 -0.87 -10.12
C ILE A 6 -4.00 -2.39 -10.24
N GLY A 7 -3.29 -2.86 -11.25
CA GLY A 7 -3.15 -4.29 -11.54
C GLY A 7 -4.50 -5.01 -11.63
N GLY A 8 -5.47 -4.41 -12.33
CA GLY A 8 -6.82 -4.95 -12.47
C GLY A 8 -7.68 -4.88 -11.20
N VAL A 9 -7.20 -4.36 -10.07
CA VAL A 9 -8.00 -4.23 -8.83
C VAL A 9 -8.63 -2.83 -8.77
N PRO A 10 -9.95 -2.69 -8.54
CA PRO A 10 -10.60 -1.39 -8.43
C PRO A 10 -10.43 -0.76 -7.06
N PHE A 11 -10.13 0.54 -7.05
CA PHE A 11 -9.96 1.34 -5.86
C PHE A 11 -11.00 2.46 -5.78
N LEU A 12 -11.46 2.71 -4.55
CA LEU A 12 -12.22 3.90 -4.21
C LEU A 12 -11.26 5.01 -3.80
N ALA A 13 -11.42 6.21 -4.38
CA ALA A 13 -10.67 7.39 -3.96
C ALA A 13 -11.37 8.10 -2.80
N LEU A 14 -10.63 8.28 -1.70
CA LEU A 14 -11.01 9.05 -0.53
C LEU A 14 -10.04 10.23 -0.35
N SER A 15 -10.45 11.22 0.44
CA SER A 15 -9.47 12.17 0.98
C SER A 15 -8.47 11.40 1.84
N HIS A 16 -7.18 11.76 1.78
CA HIS A 16 -6.18 11.18 2.68
C HIS A 16 -6.51 11.34 4.18
N ARG A 17 -7.40 12.27 4.53
CA ARG A 17 -7.87 12.49 5.91
C ARG A 17 -8.97 11.52 6.36
N ASP A 18 -9.58 10.81 5.42
CA ASP A 18 -10.73 9.95 5.66
C ASP A 18 -10.35 8.48 5.84
N GLY A 19 -9.07 8.11 5.69
CA GLY A 19 -8.58 6.74 5.87
C GLY A 19 -8.96 6.11 7.22
N ARG A 20 -9.02 6.93 8.28
CA ARG A 20 -9.43 6.54 9.64
C ARG A 20 -10.84 5.93 9.75
N PHE A 21 -11.66 6.02 8.70
CA PHE A 21 -13.01 5.47 8.67
C PHE A 21 -13.09 4.10 7.99
N VAL A 22 -12.00 3.61 7.38
CA VAL A 22 -11.96 2.37 6.61
C VAL A 22 -11.52 1.20 7.50
N ARG A 23 -12.48 0.60 8.22
CA ARG A 23 -12.24 -0.46 9.22
C ARG A 23 -12.29 -1.86 8.63
N THR A 24 -11.46 -2.12 7.63
CA THR A 24 -11.40 -3.41 6.93
C THR A 24 -9.96 -3.76 6.56
N PRO A 25 -9.62 -5.06 6.50
CA PRO A 25 -8.43 -5.49 5.77
C PRO A 25 -8.58 -5.17 4.29
N GLY A 26 -7.46 -4.97 3.60
CA GLY A 26 -7.47 -4.62 2.20
C GLY A 26 -6.15 -4.07 1.67
N LEU A 27 -6.25 -3.43 0.51
CA LEU A 27 -5.18 -2.64 -0.10
C LEU A 27 -5.47 -1.16 0.12
N PHE A 28 -4.43 -0.38 0.42
CA PHE A 28 -4.49 1.07 0.35
C PHE A 28 -3.31 1.65 -0.43
N ALA A 29 -3.52 2.78 -1.09
CA ALA A 29 -2.46 3.51 -1.76
C ALA A 29 -2.48 4.99 -1.37
N PHE A 30 -1.32 5.52 -0.99
CA PHE A 30 -1.11 6.96 -0.92
C PHE A 30 -0.97 7.49 -2.34
N ALA A 31 -1.79 8.48 -2.70
CA ALA A 31 -1.82 9.01 -4.04
C ALA A 31 -1.92 10.55 -4.08
N ARG A 32 -1.44 11.10 -5.20
CA ARG A 32 -1.69 12.47 -5.61
C ARG A 32 -2.61 12.47 -6.82
N ARG A 33 -3.77 13.13 -6.71
CA ARG A 33 -4.62 13.41 -7.85
C ARG A 33 -4.06 14.57 -8.66
N GLU A 34 -3.74 14.33 -9.94
CA GLU A 34 -3.26 15.34 -10.88
C GLU A 34 -4.39 16.19 -11.46
N ALA A 35 -4.04 17.32 -12.08
CA ALA A 35 -5.01 18.20 -12.75
C ALA A 35 -5.76 17.50 -13.91
N SER A 36 -5.12 16.51 -14.55
CA SER A 36 -5.72 15.65 -15.56
C SER A 36 -6.80 14.71 -15.00
N GLY A 37 -6.86 14.53 -13.67
CA GLY A 37 -7.71 13.57 -12.99
C GLY A 37 -7.07 12.19 -12.79
N VAL A 38 -5.90 11.93 -13.37
CA VAL A 38 -5.12 10.71 -13.13
C VAL A 38 -4.55 10.73 -11.72
N HIS A 39 -4.48 9.56 -11.08
CA HIS A 39 -3.85 9.40 -9.78
C HIS A 39 -2.42 8.91 -9.96
N GLN A 40 -1.48 9.62 -9.37
CA GLN A 40 -0.10 9.17 -9.22
C GLN A 40 0.04 8.45 -7.87
N VAL A 41 0.42 7.17 -7.90
CA VAL A 41 0.65 6.34 -6.72
C VAL A 41 2.03 6.60 -6.15
N LEU A 42 2.09 6.83 -4.84
CA LEU A 42 3.29 7.14 -4.05
C LEU A 42 3.71 5.94 -3.18
N HIS A 43 2.74 5.17 -2.73
CA HIS A 43 2.93 3.96 -1.92
C HIS A 43 1.69 3.08 -2.07
N LEU A 44 1.85 1.77 -2.19
CA LEU A 44 0.76 0.79 -2.19
C LEU A 44 1.06 -0.27 -1.13
N GLU A 45 0.08 -0.63 -0.31
CA GLU A 45 0.28 -1.60 0.76
C GLU A 45 -0.94 -2.47 1.01
N MET A 46 -0.67 -3.72 1.37
CA MET A 46 -1.64 -4.68 1.89
C MET A 46 -1.61 -4.70 3.42
N THR A 47 -2.76 -4.56 4.05
CA THR A 47 -2.89 -4.47 5.52
C THR A 47 -4.09 -5.26 6.05
N GLU A 48 -3.99 -5.67 7.31
CA GLU A 48 -5.10 -6.24 8.09
C GLU A 48 -6.10 -5.17 8.58
N ALA A 49 -5.71 -3.90 8.64
CA ALA A 49 -6.54 -2.79 9.13
C ALA A 49 -6.14 -1.43 8.52
N ILE A 50 -6.84 -1.03 7.44
CA ILE A 50 -6.56 0.23 6.72
C ILE A 50 -6.64 1.45 7.65
N ASP A 51 -7.60 1.53 8.56
CA ASP A 51 -7.77 2.68 9.46
C ASP A 51 -6.60 2.88 10.43
N ARG A 52 -5.85 1.82 10.73
CA ARG A 52 -4.66 1.86 11.58
C ARG A 52 -3.41 2.24 10.78
N ASP A 53 -3.26 1.65 9.60
CA ASP A 53 -1.99 1.70 8.87
C ASP A 53 -1.96 2.83 7.84
N ALA A 54 -3.09 3.24 7.26
CA ALA A 54 -3.16 4.33 6.28
C ALA A 54 -3.25 5.72 6.93
N GLY A 55 -2.30 6.05 7.81
CA GLY A 55 -2.34 7.29 8.61
C GLY A 55 -0.97 7.86 9.01
N PRO A 56 -0.94 8.93 9.83
CA PRO A 56 0.29 9.62 10.22
C PRO A 56 1.37 8.78 10.90
N ALA A 57 1.01 7.63 11.47
CA ALA A 57 1.96 6.69 12.06
C ALA A 57 2.73 5.87 11.01
N HIS A 58 2.27 5.86 9.75
CA HIS A 58 2.89 5.10 8.67
C HIS A 58 4.24 5.68 8.27
N HIS A 59 5.25 4.83 8.11
CA HIS A 59 6.64 5.23 7.83
C HIS A 59 6.80 6.07 6.54
N ARG A 60 5.91 5.87 5.55
CA ARG A 60 5.86 6.65 4.29
C ARG A 60 4.99 7.90 4.33
N TRP A 61 4.22 8.13 5.40
CA TRP A 61 3.23 9.20 5.44
C TRP A 61 3.81 10.60 5.23
N ALA A 62 4.85 10.95 5.99
CA ALA A 62 5.47 12.26 5.92
C ALA A 62 6.11 12.52 4.54
N TRP A 63 6.76 11.51 3.97
CA TRP A 63 7.31 11.58 2.62
C TRP A 63 6.19 11.75 1.57
N ALA A 64 5.11 10.97 1.65
CA ALA A 64 4.01 11.06 0.70
C ALA A 64 3.34 12.45 0.74
N LEU A 65 3.17 13.04 1.93
CA LEU A 65 2.71 14.43 2.07
C LEU A 65 3.67 15.42 1.43
N GLY A 66 4.99 15.21 1.56
CA GLY A 66 6.02 16.02 0.91
C GLY A 66 5.93 15.98 -0.62
N GLU A 67 5.55 14.83 -1.20
CA GLU A 67 5.30 14.66 -2.64
C GLU A 67 3.90 15.15 -3.09
N GLY A 68 3.11 15.70 -2.16
CA GLY A 68 1.80 16.29 -2.44
C GLY A 68 0.64 15.31 -2.37
N MET A 69 0.74 14.24 -1.57
CA MET A 69 -0.37 13.32 -1.30
C MET A 69 -1.63 14.09 -0.89
N ASN A 70 -2.73 13.81 -1.59
CA ASN A 70 -4.04 14.38 -1.27
C ASN A 70 -5.16 13.34 -1.27
N THR A 71 -4.89 12.13 -1.78
CA THR A 71 -5.87 11.06 -1.96
C THR A 71 -5.38 9.79 -1.29
N LEU A 72 -6.31 9.05 -0.68
CA LEU A 72 -6.13 7.67 -0.27
C LEU A 72 -6.98 6.80 -1.18
N LEU A 73 -6.34 5.90 -1.92
CA LEU A 73 -7.02 4.88 -2.70
C LEU A 73 -7.23 3.66 -1.80
N VAL A 74 -8.44 3.10 -1.75
CA VAL A 74 -8.73 1.92 -0.91
C VAL A 74 -9.47 0.83 -1.67
N HIS A 75 -9.11 -0.41 -1.39
CA HIS A 75 -9.84 -1.60 -1.81
C HIS A 75 -9.99 -2.54 -0.61
N GLY A 76 -11.21 -2.74 -0.11
CA GLY A 76 -11.48 -3.65 1.00
C GLY A 76 -11.64 -5.10 0.53
N PHE A 77 -11.05 -6.06 1.23
CA PHE A 77 -11.25 -7.48 0.92
C PHE A 77 -12.70 -7.92 1.18
N GLY A 78 -13.19 -8.83 0.35
CA GLY A 78 -14.57 -9.31 0.40
C GLY A 78 -15.60 -8.41 -0.30
N GLN A 79 -15.16 -7.31 -0.91
CA GLN A 79 -15.96 -6.59 -1.90
C GLN A 79 -15.65 -7.15 -3.30
N PRO A 80 -16.60 -7.83 -3.97
CA PRO A 80 -16.37 -8.24 -5.35
C PRO A 80 -16.18 -6.99 -6.21
N ALA A 81 -15.01 -6.93 -6.85
CA ALA A 81 -14.68 -5.94 -7.85
C ALA A 81 -15.47 -6.22 -9.13
N PRO A 82 -16.42 -5.37 -9.56
CA PRO A 82 -17.02 -5.53 -10.87
C PRO A 82 -15.98 -5.08 -11.92
N LEU A 83 -15.22 -6.04 -12.45
CA LEU A 83 -14.40 -5.81 -13.63
C LEU A 83 -15.21 -6.16 -14.88
N PRO A 84 -15.06 -5.42 -15.98
CA PRO A 84 -15.53 -5.87 -17.29
C PRO A 84 -14.98 -7.26 -17.61
N GLU A 85 -15.76 -8.10 -18.28
CA GLU A 85 -15.39 -9.48 -18.63
C GLU A 85 -14.10 -9.57 -19.46
N ASP A 86 -13.81 -8.51 -20.23
CA ASP A 86 -12.62 -8.39 -21.09
C ASP A 86 -11.50 -7.53 -20.47
N ALA A 87 -11.57 -7.21 -19.18
CA ALA A 87 -10.54 -6.39 -18.52
C ALA A 87 -9.21 -7.16 -18.45
N PRO A 88 -8.09 -6.58 -18.95
CA PRO A 88 -6.77 -7.15 -18.73
C PRO A 88 -6.47 -7.27 -17.23
N LEU A 89 -5.87 -8.38 -16.82
CA LEU A 89 -5.50 -8.63 -15.41
C LEU A 89 -4.49 -7.59 -14.89
N ASP A 90 -3.71 -6.98 -15.78
CA ASP A 90 -2.70 -5.95 -15.49
C ASP A 90 -3.18 -4.53 -15.80
N TRP A 91 -4.50 -4.32 -15.95
CA TRP A 91 -5.01 -3.00 -16.31
C TRP A 91 -4.71 -1.98 -15.21
N GLU A 92 -3.93 -0.96 -15.57
CA GLU A 92 -3.66 0.22 -14.75
C GLU A 92 -4.28 1.48 -15.37
N THR A 93 -4.92 2.29 -14.52
CA THR A 93 -5.38 3.65 -14.87
C THR A 93 -4.64 4.73 -14.08
N VAL A 94 -3.57 4.34 -13.39
CA VAL A 94 -2.76 5.19 -12.52
C VAL A 94 -1.38 5.40 -13.15
N THR A 95 -0.62 6.36 -12.63
CA THR A 95 0.82 6.45 -12.86
C THR A 95 1.56 6.17 -11.57
N TRP A 96 2.82 5.75 -11.68
CA TRP A 96 3.65 5.46 -10.51
C TRP A 96 4.70 6.56 -10.33
N HIS A 97 4.85 7.04 -9.09
CA HIS A 97 6.00 7.85 -8.74
C HIS A 97 7.28 7.00 -8.81
N ARG A 98 8.40 7.58 -9.25
CA ARG A 98 9.67 6.83 -9.44
C ARG A 98 10.17 6.13 -8.17
N ASP A 99 9.89 6.76 -7.02
CA ASP A 99 10.29 6.29 -5.71
C ASP A 99 9.15 5.56 -4.98
N ALA A 100 8.08 5.19 -5.71
CA ALA A 100 6.95 4.47 -5.12
C ALA A 100 7.39 3.09 -4.61
N LYS A 101 6.79 2.68 -3.49
CA LYS A 101 7.01 1.36 -2.90
C LYS A 101 5.70 0.59 -2.87
N VAL A 102 5.84 -0.73 -3.03
CA VAL A 102 4.75 -1.68 -2.88
C VAL A 102 5.15 -2.62 -1.74
N THR A 103 4.27 -2.79 -0.76
CA THR A 103 4.49 -3.67 0.39
C THR A 103 3.34 -4.67 0.49
N PHE A 104 3.61 -5.96 0.34
CA PHE A 104 2.63 -7.01 0.58
C PHE A 104 2.84 -7.67 1.95
N LEU A 105 1.76 -8.26 2.50
CA LEU A 105 1.82 -8.99 3.76
C LEU A 105 2.89 -10.08 3.70
N GLY A 106 3.93 -9.95 4.53
CA GLY A 106 5.02 -10.93 4.69
C GLY A 106 6.40 -10.46 4.24
N GLU A 107 6.52 -9.35 3.51
CA GLU A 107 7.82 -8.91 2.95
C GLU A 107 8.73 -8.21 3.98
N ASP A 108 8.18 -7.56 5.01
CA ASP A 108 8.97 -6.91 6.08
C ASP A 108 9.40 -7.86 7.22
N ARG A 109 8.81 -9.06 7.36
CA ARG A 109 9.25 -10.02 8.39
C ARG A 109 10.57 -10.72 8.06
N ALA A 110 11.03 -10.65 6.81
CA ALA A 110 12.30 -11.24 6.40
C ALA A 110 13.51 -10.35 6.72
N ALA A 111 13.33 -9.03 6.89
CA ALA A 111 14.45 -8.11 7.10
C ALA A 111 14.93 -7.99 8.56
N GLU A 112 14.17 -8.50 9.53
CA GLU A 112 14.45 -8.33 10.96
C GLU A 112 14.73 -9.66 11.71
N THR A 113 15.09 -10.74 11.01
CA THR A 113 15.45 -12.04 11.64
C THR A 113 16.89 -12.49 11.35
N ASP A 114 17.81 -11.57 11.05
CA ASP A 114 19.22 -11.92 10.79
C ASP A 114 20.22 -11.18 11.70
N LEU A 115 19.84 -10.97 12.96
CA LEU A 115 20.74 -10.54 14.03
C LEU A 115 20.59 -11.42 15.27
N LEU A 116 20.86 -12.72 15.12
CA LEU A 116 21.35 -13.53 16.23
C LEU A 116 22.84 -13.76 16.01
N PRO A 117 23.75 -13.30 16.89
CA PRO A 117 25.13 -13.73 16.82
C PRO A 117 25.17 -15.21 17.19
N LEU A 118 25.46 -16.04 16.20
CA LEU A 118 25.87 -17.43 16.39
C LEU A 118 27.20 -17.43 17.16
N VAL A 119 27.15 -17.36 18.50
CA VAL A 119 28.33 -17.58 19.34
C VAL A 119 28.66 -19.06 19.30
N ALA A 120 29.45 -19.44 18.31
CA ALA A 120 30.19 -20.68 18.28
C ALA A 120 31.54 -20.49 19.02
N GLY A 121 31.75 -21.29 20.05
CA GLY A 121 33.02 -21.47 20.75
C GLY A 121 32.73 -22.14 22.09
N GLY A 122 32.98 -23.42 22.31
CA GLY A 122 34.14 -24.21 21.91
C GLY A 122 34.91 -24.59 23.18
N ARG A 123 34.56 -25.76 23.75
CA ARG A 123 35.31 -26.63 24.69
C ARG A 123 35.99 -26.01 25.92
N ARG A 124 35.73 -26.61 27.09
CA ARG A 124 36.79 -27.16 27.95
C ARG A 124 36.25 -28.27 28.87
N GLU A 125 36.88 -29.43 28.75
CA GLU A 125 36.96 -30.49 29.75
C GLU A 125 37.52 -29.92 31.06
N ILE A 126 36.96 -30.32 32.21
CA ILE A 126 37.63 -31.08 33.29
C ILE A 126 36.55 -31.90 34.01
#